data_AF-A0A954JGS3-F1
#
_entry.id   AF-A0A954JGS3-F1
#
_cell.length_a   1.000
_cell.length_b   1.000
_cell.length_c   1.000
_cell.angle_alpha   90.00
_cell.angle_beta   90.00
_cell.angle_gamma   90.00
#
_symmetry.space_group_name_H-M   'P 1'
#
loop_
_entity.id
_entity.type
_entity.pdbx_description
1 polymer ?
#
loop_
_entity_poly.entity_id
_entity_poly.type
_entity_poly.pdbx_seq_one_letter_code
_entity_poly.pdbx_strand_id
1 'polypeptide(L)' 'GGYGRDILMGGDGNDGLYGDGGDDVLMGEAGNDWLYSGTGSHDVMDGGLGRDVINGVREPFASLFSTV' A
#
# COMPACT_ATOMS: atom_id res chain seq x y z
N GLY A 1 3.89 6.62 6.11
CA GLY A 1 4.14 7.84 5.35
C GLY A 1 3.64 9.00 6.16
N GLY A 2 2.43 8.84 6.71
CA GLY A 2 1.70 9.87 7.42
C GLY A 2 0.53 10.27 6.55
N TYR A 3 0.08 11.52 6.65
CA TYR A 3 -0.89 12.04 5.68
C TYR A 3 -0.15 12.62 4.49
N GLY A 4 -0.59 12.28 3.28
CA GLY A 4 -0.05 12.86 2.06
C GLY A 4 0.10 11.84 0.95
N ARG A 5 1.12 12.04 0.14
CA ARG A 5 1.40 11.22 -1.02
C ARG A 5 2.86 10.83 -0.89
N ASP A 6 3.11 9.72 -0.23
CA ASP A 6 4.44 9.34 0.22
C ASP A 6 5.08 8.30 -0.71
N ILE A 7 6.41 8.25 -0.68
CA ILE A 7 7.19 7.19 -1.32
C ILE A 7 8.01 6.51 -0.23
N LEU A 8 7.76 5.23 -0.01
CA LEU A 8 8.40 4.40 1.00
C LEU A 8 9.17 3.26 0.31
N MET A 9 10.40 3.03 0.75
CA MET A 9 11.30 1.97 0.26
C MET A 9 11.82 1.17 1.46
N GLY A 10 11.67 -0.16 1.44
CA GLY A 10 12.12 -1.08 2.48
C GLY A 10 13.62 -1.37 2.38
N GLY A 11 14.07 -1.78 1.20
CA GLY A 11 15.46 -2.08 0.92
C GLY A 11 15.74 -3.58 1.04
N ASP A 12 16.99 -3.93 1.36
CA ASP A 12 17.32 -5.31 1.69
C ASP A 12 16.87 -5.62 3.13
N GLY A 13 16.00 -6.60 3.33
CA GLY A 13 15.51 -6.96 4.65
C GLY A 13 14.10 -7.53 4.65
N ASN A 14 13.60 -7.85 5.85
CA ASN A 14 12.16 -8.08 6.01
C ASN A 14 11.59 -6.80 6.63
N ASP A 15 10.91 -5.99 5.83
CA ASP A 15 10.52 -4.63 6.16
C ASP A 15 9.02 -4.51 6.46
N GLY A 16 8.67 -3.47 7.22
CA GLY A 16 7.29 -3.07 7.50
C GLY A 16 7.04 -1.67 6.97
N LEU A 17 6.27 -1.56 5.89
CA LEU A 17 5.93 -0.30 5.24
C LEU A 17 4.47 0.07 5.49
N TYR A 18 4.24 1.26 6.04
CA TYR A 18 2.91 1.79 6.35
C TYR A 18 2.72 3.12 5.63
N GLY A 19 1.76 3.22 4.71
CA GLY A 19 1.40 4.45 3.98
C GLY A 19 0.72 5.48 4.88
N ASP A 20 -0.29 5.02 5.64
CA ASP A 20 -1.21 5.78 6.50
C ASP A 20 -2.37 6.46 5.74
N GLY A 21 -2.24 7.66 5.19
CA GLY A 21 -3.38 8.35 4.59
C GLY A 21 -3.01 9.13 3.35
N GLY A 22 -3.84 9.02 2.31
CA GLY A 22 -3.55 9.53 0.98
C GLY A 22 -2.91 8.47 0.08
N ASP A 23 -2.50 8.86 -1.13
CA ASP A 23 -2.19 7.91 -2.21
C ASP A 23 -0.68 7.58 -2.25
N ASP A 24 -0.27 6.47 -1.68
CA ASP A 24 1.15 6.20 -1.42
C ASP A 24 1.80 5.26 -2.45
N VAL A 25 3.14 5.31 -2.52
CA VAL A 25 3.97 4.33 -3.25
C VAL A 25 4.84 3.58 -2.25
N LEU A 26 4.63 2.28 -2.08
CA LEU A 26 5.41 1.43 -1.18
C LEU A 26 6.18 0.39 -1.99
N MET A 27 7.50 0.30 -1.80
CA MET A 27 8.37 -0.70 -2.43
C MET A 27 9.13 -1.50 -1.37
N GLY A 28 8.86 -2.79 -1.25
CA GLY A 28 9.53 -3.71 -0.30
C GLY A 28 11.00 -3.95 -0.66
N GLU A 29 11.29 -4.11 -1.95
CA GLU A 29 12.59 -4.51 -2.50
C GLU A 29 12.96 -5.97 -2.21
N ALA A 30 13.89 -6.30 -1.31
CA ALA A 30 14.39 -7.68 -1.19
C ALA A 30 14.16 -8.25 0.21
N GLY A 31 13.29 -9.25 0.32
CA GLY A 31 13.06 -10.08 1.50
C GLY A 31 11.59 -10.40 1.68
N ASN A 32 11.10 -10.55 2.91
CA ASN A 32 9.70 -10.89 3.15
C ASN A 32 9.02 -9.73 3.87
N ASP A 33 8.32 -8.92 3.10
CA ASP A 33 7.88 -7.62 3.55
C ASP A 33 6.41 -7.59 3.95
N TRP A 34 6.04 -6.60 4.76
CA TRP A 34 4.68 -6.27 5.14
C TRP A 34 4.35 -4.86 4.67
N LEU A 35 3.51 -4.75 3.65
CA LEU A 35 3.09 -3.47 3.08
C LEU A 35 1.63 -3.21 3.45
N TYR A 36 1.37 -2.05 4.06
CA TYR A 36 0.03 -1.57 4.40
C TYR A 36 -0.19 -0.17 3.84
N SER A 37 -1.12 -0.01 2.91
CA SER A 37 -1.33 1.30 2.29
C SER A 37 -2.07 2.28 3.18
N GLY A 38 -2.98 1.81 4.03
CA GLY A 38 -3.76 2.66 4.91
C GLY A 38 -5.03 3.19 4.23
N THR A 39 -5.24 4.49 4.27
CA THR A 39 -6.46 5.20 3.89
C THR A 39 -6.17 6.07 2.66
N GLY A 40 -5.84 5.39 1.57
CA GLY A 40 -5.60 5.93 0.23
C GLY A 40 -6.47 5.19 -0.78
N SER A 41 -6.86 5.83 -1.87
CA SER A 41 -7.68 5.13 -2.89
C SER A 41 -6.84 4.74 -4.11
N HIS A 42 -5.65 5.33 -4.27
CA HIS A 42 -4.77 5.13 -5.42
C HIS A 42 -3.34 4.77 -5.01
N ASP A 43 -3.21 3.80 -4.11
CA ASP A 43 -1.91 3.32 -3.66
C ASP A 43 -1.25 2.40 -4.70
N VAL A 44 0.07 2.51 -4.83
CA VAL A 44 0.92 1.59 -5.58
C VAL A 44 1.80 0.85 -4.60
N MET A 45 1.73 -0.48 -4.62
CA MET A 45 2.52 -1.33 -3.73
C MET A 45 3.23 -2.40 -4.54
N ASP A 46 4.53 -2.53 -4.34
CA ASP A 46 5.37 -3.60 -4.88
C ASP A 46 6.13 -4.28 -3.74
N GLY A 47 5.90 -5.57 -3.54
CA GLY A 47 6.62 -6.35 -2.52
C GLY A 47 8.06 -6.67 -2.93
N GLY A 48 8.37 -6.68 -4.24
CA GLY A 48 9.69 -7.06 -4.72
C GLY A 48 9.98 -8.57 -4.62
N LEU A 49 11.20 -8.92 -4.20
CA LEU A 49 11.70 -10.28 -4.14
C LEU A 49 11.43 -10.92 -2.79
N GLY A 50 10.65 -11.99 -2.77
CA GLY A 50 10.50 -12.88 -1.62
C GLY A 50 9.03 -13.19 -1.37
N ARG A 51 8.63 -13.38 -0.12
CA ARG A 51 7.24 -13.71 0.23
C ARG A 51 6.62 -12.60 1.07
N ASP A 52 5.92 -11.73 0.38
CA ASP A 52 5.37 -10.51 0.97
C ASP A 52 3.90 -10.63 1.35
N VAL A 53 3.50 -9.78 2.27
CA VAL A 53 2.10 -9.55 2.63
C VAL A 53 1.73 -8.13 2.28
N ILE A 54 0.84 -7.98 1.30
CA ILE A 54 0.35 -6.68 0.84
C ILE A 54 -1.11 -6.53 1.27
N ASN A 55 -1.37 -5.50 2.08
CA ASN A 55 -2.70 -5.15 2.56
C ASN A 55 -3.04 -3.72 2.13
N GLY A 56 -3.69 -3.62 0.97
CA GLY A 56 -4.26 -2.38 0.48
C GLY A 56 -5.75 -2.30 0.75
N VAL A 57 -6.28 -1.08 0.72
CA VAL A 57 -7.72 -0.87 0.69
C VAL A 57 -8.24 -1.00 -0.74
N ARG A 58 -9.37 -1.71 -0.88
CA ARG A 58 -10.19 -1.66 -2.10
C ARG A 58 -11.41 -0.84 -1.78
N GLU A 59 -11.60 0.24 -2.52
CA GLU A 59 -12.90 0.89 -2.53
C GLU A 59 -13.95 -0.14 -3.03
N PRO A 60 -15.00 -0.42 -2.25
CA PRO A 60 -16.10 -1.22 -2.77
C PRO A 60 -16.73 -0.43 -3.92
N PHE A 61 -16.82 -1.05 -5.10
CA PHE A 61 -17.52 -0.54 -6.29
C PHE A 61 -19.03 -0.26 -6.08
N ALA A 62 -19.51 -0.19 -4.83
CA ALA A 62 -20.89 0.00 -4.44
C ALA A 62 -21.38 1.47 -4.52
N SER A 63 -20.53 2.45 -4.84
CA SER A 63 -20.95 3.85 -4.97
C SER A 63 -21.59 4.21 -6.32
N LEU A 64 -21.68 3.29 -7.29
CA LEU A 64 -22.22 3.58 -8.63
C LEU A 64 -23.69 3.17 -8.84
N PHE A 65 -24.35 2.56 -7.85
CA PHE A 65 -25.76 2.16 -7.96
C PHE A 65 -26.62 2.70 -6.82
N SER A 66 -26.52 4.01 -6.54
CA SER A 66 -27.59 4.70 -5.83
C SER A 66 -28.47 5.43 -6.85
N THR A 67 -29.72 4.98 -6.95
CA THR A 67 -30.83 5.53 -7.75
C THR A 67 -30.88 5.09 -9.23
N VAL A 68 -31.75 4.13 -9.53
CA VAL A 68 -32.97 4.32 -10.33
C VAL A 68 -34.12 3.49 -9.77
#